data_AF-A0A2A6LUC5-F1
#
_entry.id   AF-A0A2A6LUC5-F1
#
_cell.length_a   1.000
_cell.length_b   1.000
_cell.length_c   1.000
_cell.angle_alpha   90.00
_cell.angle_beta   90.00
_cell.angle_gamma   90.00
#
_symmetry.space_group_name_H-M   'P 1'
#
loop_
_entity.id
_entity.type
_entity.pdbx_description
1 polymer ?
#
loop_
_entity_poly.entity_id
_entity_poly.type
_entity_poly.pdbx_seq_one_letter_code
_entity_poly.pdbx_strand_id
1 'polypeptide(L)' 'MRARSALNVCIAALGLELSVPNDVSIVGFDDFRTVSRALKPELTTAALPCYDLGYSGAMPGSMVSPRSAPPRSATRR' A
#
# COMPACT_ATOMS: atom_id res chain seq x y z
N MET A 1 -6.02 -0.94 8.80
CA MET A 1 -4.74 -0.81 8.07
C MET A 1 -4.30 -2.21 7.67
N ARG A 2 -4.50 -2.62 6.41
CA ARG A 2 -4.37 -4.02 5.96
C ARG A 2 -3.16 -4.16 5.02
N ALA A 3 -1.96 -4.38 5.56
CA ALA A 3 -0.73 -4.68 4.82
C ALA A 3 -0.78 -5.98 3.97
N ARG A 4 -1.91 -6.69 3.95
CA ARG A 4 -2.07 -8.02 3.34
C ARG A 4 -2.50 -8.02 1.87
N SER A 5 -2.94 -6.87 1.34
CA SER A 5 -3.51 -6.86 -0.02
C SER A 5 -2.48 -7.21 -1.09
N ALA A 6 -1.30 -6.58 -1.07
CA ALA A 6 -0.27 -6.84 -2.08
C ALA A 6 0.29 -8.28 -1.99
N LEU A 7 0.49 -8.79 -0.77
CA LEU A 7 0.90 -10.19 -0.58
C LEU A 7 -0.11 -11.17 -1.17
N ASN A 8 -1.41 -10.97 -0.92
CA ASN A 8 -2.45 -11.83 -1.48
C ASN A 8 -2.48 -11.77 -3.02
N VAL A 9 -2.21 -10.59 -3.61
CA VAL A 9 -2.10 -10.46 -5.07
C VAL A 9 -0.85 -11.18 -5.60
N CYS A 10 0.29 -11.13 -4.90
CA CYS A 10 1.47 -11.93 -5.27
C CYS A 10 1.16 -13.43 -5.24
N ILE A 11 0.45 -13.92 -4.22
CA ILE A 11 0.04 -15.33 -4.12
C ILE A 11 -0.91 -15.70 -5.26
N ALA A 12 -1.86 -14.82 -5.59
CA ALA A 12 -2.78 -15.04 -6.71
C ALA A 12 -2.05 -15.06 -8.06
N ALA A 13 -1.08 -14.16 -8.28
CA ALA A 13 -0.25 -14.14 -9.49
C ALA A 13 0.56 -15.43 -9.65
N LEU A 14 1.14 -15.93 -8.55
CA LEU A 14 1.82 -17.24 -8.54
C LEU A 14 0.86 -18.38 -8.92
N GLY A 15 -0.37 -18.38 -8.39
CA GLY A 15 -1.38 -19.37 -8.74
C GLY A 15 -1.90 -19.29 -10.18
N LEU A 16 -1.66 -18.16 -10.86
CA LEU A 16 -1.97 -17.95 -12.28
C LEU A 16 -0.73 -18.09 -13.18
N GLU A 17 0.41 -18.52 -12.62
CA GLU A 17 1.68 -18.67 -13.34
C GLU A 17 2.20 -17.36 -13.98
N LEU A 18 1.81 -16.20 -13.44
CA LEU A 18 2.33 -14.90 -13.87
C LEU A 18 3.66 -14.58 -13.18
N SER A 19 4.66 -14.21 -13.98
CA SER A 19 5.96 -13.76 -13.48
C SER A 19 5.87 -12.33 -12.97
N VAL A 20 6.31 -12.11 -11.73
CA VAL A 20 6.49 -10.78 -11.15
C VAL A 20 8.00 -10.49 -11.15
N PRO A 21 8.48 -9.39 -11.78
CA PRO A 21 7.71 -8.28 -12.34
C PRO A 21 7.42 -8.36 -13.85
N ASN A 22 7.85 -9.42 -14.57
CA ASN A 22 7.88 -9.44 -16.03
C ASN A 22 6.49 -9.36 -16.70
N ASP A 23 5.53 -10.16 -16.23
CA ASP A 23 4.17 -10.21 -16.79
C ASP A 23 3.26 -9.21 -16.07
N VAL A 24 3.46 -9.06 -14.76
CA VAL A 24 2.68 -8.13 -13.93
C VAL A 24 3.56 -7.49 -12.86
N SER A 25 3.45 -6.18 -12.73
CA SER A 25 4.07 -5.42 -11.65
C SER A 25 3.09 -5.21 -10.51
N ILE A 26 3.54 -5.46 -9.28
CA ILE A 26 2.74 -5.31 -8.06
C ILE A 26 3.47 -4.34 -7.13
N VAL A 27 2.74 -3.30 -6.71
CA VAL A 27 3.25 -2.29 -5.76
C VAL A 27 2.35 -2.29 -4.52
N GLY A 28 2.97 -2.46 -3.36
CA GLY A 28 2.30 -2.34 -2.06
C GLY A 28 2.28 -0.91 -1.53
N PHE A 29 1.64 -0.72 -0.39
CA PHE A 29 1.55 0.56 0.32
C PHE A 29 1.74 0.28 1.80
N ASP A 30 2.48 1.14 2.52
CA ASP A 30 2.84 1.12 3.95
C ASP A 30 4.31 0.82 4.29
N ASP A 31 5.07 0.16 3.40
CA ASP A 31 6.42 -0.37 3.65
C ASP A 31 6.53 -1.21 4.93
N PHE A 32 5.60 -2.14 5.14
CA PHE A 32 5.72 -3.11 6.21
C PHE A 32 6.87 -4.08 5.95
N ARG A 33 8.07 -3.72 6.42
CA ARG A 33 9.36 -4.38 6.13
C ARG A 33 9.36 -5.89 6.30
N THR A 34 8.60 -6.43 7.26
CA THR A 34 8.47 -7.87 7.47
C THR A 34 7.94 -8.58 6.24
N VAL A 35 7.01 -7.98 5.51
CA VAL A 35 6.46 -8.52 4.27
C VAL A 35 7.28 -8.06 3.07
N SER A 36 7.62 -6.76 2.99
CA SER A 36 8.25 -6.20 1.79
C SER A 36 9.60 -6.82 1.47
N ARG A 37 10.37 -7.21 2.50
CA ARG A 37 11.69 -7.83 2.35
C ARG A 37 11.67 -9.37 2.34
N ALA A 38 10.58 -9.99 2.79
CA ALA A 38 10.45 -11.44 2.85
C ALA A 38 10.08 -12.08 1.51
N LEU A 39 9.41 -11.33 0.63
CA LEU A 39 9.06 -11.77 -0.71
C LEU A 39 10.29 -11.80 -1.64
N LYS A 40 10.28 -12.70 -2.62
CA LYS A 40 11.25 -12.76 -3.71
C LYS A 40 10.52 -12.81 -5.06
N PRO A 41 10.71 -11.80 -5.94
CA PRO A 41 11.46 -10.56 -5.72
C PRO A 41 10.90 -9.72 -4.55
N GLU A 42 11.72 -8.82 -4.00
CA GLU A 42 11.28 -7.93 -2.91
C GLU A 42 10.12 -7.05 -3.37
N LEU A 43 9.12 -6.86 -2.50
CA LEU A 43 7.93 -6.12 -2.87
C LEU A 43 8.23 -4.63 -2.85
N THR A 44 8.07 -3.99 -4.00
CA THR A 44 8.13 -2.54 -4.09
C THR A 44 6.93 -1.94 -3.36
N THR A 45 7.16 -0.93 -2.51
CA THR A 45 6.08 -0.27 -1.77
C THR A 45 6.20 1.25 -1.81
N ALA A 46 5.05 1.92 -1.79
CA ALA A 46 4.98 3.32 -1.39
C ALA A 46 4.96 3.39 0.14
N ALA A 47 6.08 3.83 0.72
CA ALA A 47 6.22 3.94 2.16
C ALA A 47 5.26 4.99 2.72
N LEU A 48 4.55 4.64 3.79
CA LEU A 48 3.79 5.59 4.59
C LEU A 48 4.58 5.83 5.88
N PRO A 49 4.82 7.10 6.31
CA PRO A 49 5.51 7.39 7.56
C PRO A 49 4.57 7.12 8.75
N CYS A 50 4.23 5.85 8.95
CA CYS A 50 3.21 5.41 9.91
C CYS A 50 3.54 5.86 11.34
N TYR A 51 4.84 5.89 11.68
CA TYR A 51 5.29 6.37 12.98
C TYR A 51 4.99 7.85 13.17
N ASP A 52 5.40 8.70 12.23
CA ASP A 52 5.20 10.16 12.32
C ASP A 52 3.71 10.53 12.30
N LEU A 53 2.91 9.81 11.51
CA LEU A 53 1.46 9.98 11.47
C LEU A 53 0.82 9.57 12.80
N GLY A 54 1.22 8.44 13.37
CA GLY A 54 0.73 7.98 14.67
C GLY A 54 1.13 8.93 15.79
N TYR A 55 2.39 9.39 15.80
CA TYR A 55 2.90 10.37 16.73
C TYR A 55 2.09 11.68 16.65
N SER A 56 1.92 12.22 15.44
CA SER A 56 1.14 13.44 15.21
C SER A 56 -0.30 13.29 15.67
N GLY A 57 -0.97 12.18 15.34
CA GLY A 57 -2.36 11.92 15.73
C GLY A 57 -2.57 11.72 17.24
N ALA A 58 -1.55 11.29 17.97
CA ALA A 58 -1.60 11.15 19.42
C ALA A 58 -1.40 12.48 20.18
N MET A 59 -0.87 13.52 19.52
CA MET A 59 -0.66 14.83 20.16
C MET A 59 -1.99 15.58 20.35
N PRO A 60 -2.27 16.11 21.56
CA PRO A 60 -3.44 16.96 21.78
C PRO A 60 -3.48 18.16 20.84
N GLY A 61 -4.62 18.41 20.20
CA GLY A 61 -4.81 19.54 19.29
C GLY A 61 -4.43 19.28 17.83
N SER A 62 -3.94 18.09 17.48
CA SER A 62 -3.56 17.72 16.10
C SER A 62 -4.73 17.36 15.18
N MET A 63 -5.96 17.72 15.57
CA MET A 63 -7.17 17.39 14.81
C MET A 63 -7.12 18.02 13.43
N VAL A 64 -6.66 17.24 12.46
CA VAL A 64 -6.72 17.56 11.03
C VAL A 64 -8.20 17.54 10.64
N SER A 65 -8.72 18.72 10.31
CA SER A 65 -10.01 18.85 9.66
C SER A 65 -9.99 18.04 8.35
N PRO A 66 -10.94 17.12 8.11
CA PRO A 66 -10.95 16.36 6.88
C PRO A 66 -11.19 17.33 5.71
N ARG A 67 -10.14 17.63 4.95
CA ARG A 67 -10.28 18.36 3.68
C ARG A 67 -11.20 17.56 2.76
N SER A 68 -12.13 18.25 2.11
CA SER A 68 -13.13 17.68 1.21
C SER A 68 -12.48 16.70 0.21
N ALA A 69 -13.10 15.54 0.05
CA ALA A 69 -12.65 14.49 -0.87
C ALA A 69 -12.35 15.05 -2.28
N PRO A 70 -11.33 14.52 -2.99
CA PRO A 70 -11.08 14.92 -4.36
C PRO A 70 -12.33 14.65 -5.22
N PRO A 71 -12.66 15.53 -6.19
CA PRO A 71 -13.81 15.31 -7.06
C PRO A 71 -13.64 13.96 -7.75
N ARG A 72 -14.63 13.08 -7.60
CA ARG A 72 -14.67 11.80 -8.31
C ARG A 72 -14.52 12.12 -9.80
N SER A 73 -13.44 11.66 -10.41
CA SER A 73 -13.28 11.72 -11.85
C SER A 73 -14.47 10.98 -12.47
N ALA A 74 -15.29 11.72 -13.21
CA ALA A 74 -16.39 11.16 -13.96
C ALA A 74 -15.80 10.12 -14.92
N THR A 75 -16.18 8.86 -14.72
CA THR A 75 -15.87 7.77 -15.64
C THR A 75 -16.32 8.17 -17.04
N ARG A 76 -15.36 8.51 -17.90
CA ARG A 76 -15.62 8.76 -19.32
C ARG A 76 -15.90 7.38 -19.92
N ARG A 77 -17.17 7.17 -20.28
CA ARG A 77 -17.63 6.05 -21.12
C ARG A 77 -16.94 6.08 -22.48
#